data_AF-A0A2S7TMQ5-F1
#
_entry.id   AF-A0A2S7TMQ5-F1
#
_cell.length_a   1.000
_cell.length_b   1.000
_cell.length_c   1.000
_cell.angle_alpha   90.00
_cell.angle_beta   90.00
_cell.angle_gamma   90.00
#
_symmetry.space_group_name_H-M   'P 1'
#
loop_
_entity.id
_entity.type
_entity.pdbx_description
1 polymer ?
#
loop_
_entity_poly.entity_id
_entity_poly.type
_entity_poly.pdbx_seq_one_letter_code
_entity_poly.pdbx_strand_id
1 'polypeptide(L)'
;MLEYDQYSDVFRGIVTLLDGEMKFRMNNAWDENYGDDGADGTLEPGGQNLSVTAGIYIVTVNLNEKTYSLQQIENVWGLVGSAYNNWGATPDAQFTRDWSNPLEDIWILENVDLLDGEFKFRANNAWDVNYGDNGGDGTLEIGGANIVSTAGNYTITLDFSDPANPTYTIDQN
;
A
#
# COMPACT_ATOMS: atom_id res chain seq x y z
N MET A 1 -2.31 -7.89 -7.42
CA MET A 1 -2.88 -7.65 -8.77
C MET A 1 -2.86 -6.14 -8.97
N LEU A 2 -2.64 -5.64 -10.19
CA LEU A 2 -2.76 -4.21 -10.42
C LEU A 2 -4.24 -3.84 -10.56
N GLU A 3 -4.61 -2.69 -10.04
CA GLU A 3 -5.94 -2.10 -10.07
C GLU A 3 -5.96 -0.99 -11.11
N TYR A 4 -7.12 -0.75 -11.71
CA TYR A 4 -7.29 0.36 -12.63
C TYR A 4 -7.44 1.67 -11.83
N ASP A 5 -6.53 2.61 -12.06
CA ASP A 5 -6.58 3.96 -11.54
C ASP A 5 -7.29 4.88 -12.53
N GLN A 6 -8.55 5.18 -12.24
CA GLN A 6 -9.39 6.06 -13.05
C GLN A 6 -8.97 7.53 -13.05
N TYR A 7 -8.15 7.97 -12.08
CA TYR A 7 -7.73 9.37 -11.99
C TYR A 7 -6.61 9.69 -12.98
N SER A 8 -5.83 8.68 -13.40
CA SER A 8 -4.73 8.84 -14.35
C SER A 8 -4.74 7.90 -15.55
N ASP A 9 -5.78 7.07 -15.71
CA ASP A 9 -5.98 6.11 -16.81
C ASP A 9 -4.80 5.14 -16.99
N VAL A 10 -4.37 4.56 -15.86
CA VAL A 10 -3.27 3.58 -15.79
C VAL A 10 -3.66 2.42 -14.87
N PHE A 11 -2.88 1.36 -14.87
CA PHE A 11 -2.97 0.30 -13.86
C PHE A 11 -1.90 0.51 -12.80
N ARG A 12 -2.27 0.47 -11.52
CA ARG A 12 -1.34 0.64 -10.39
C ARG A 12 -1.49 -0.46 -9.36
N GLY A 13 -0.44 -0.72 -8.60
CA GLY A 13 -0.55 -1.59 -7.44
C GLY A 13 0.78 -1.75 -6.72
N ILE A 14 0.69 -2.19 -5.47
CA ILE A 14 1.88 -2.55 -4.70
C ILE A 14 2.15 -4.04 -4.89
N VAL A 15 3.40 -4.37 -5.22
CA VAL A 15 3.85 -5.76 -5.35
C VAL A 15 5.16 -5.97 -4.62
N THR A 16 5.34 -7.16 -4.05
CA THR A 16 6.64 -7.62 -3.58
C THR A 16 7.29 -8.43 -4.70
N LEU A 17 8.45 -7.98 -5.18
CA LEU A 17 9.26 -8.66 -6.18
C LEU A 17 10.42 -9.41 -5.52
N LEU A 18 10.92 -10.40 -6.24
CA LEU A 18 12.17 -11.11 -5.95
C LEU A 18 13.21 -10.70 -7.00
N ASP A 19 14.49 -10.94 -6.73
CA ASP A 19 15.52 -10.84 -7.77
C ASP A 19 15.20 -11.80 -8.91
N GLY A 20 15.19 -11.29 -10.15
CA GLY A 20 14.94 -12.12 -11.32
C GLY A 20 14.27 -11.33 -12.43
N GLU A 21 13.27 -11.95 -13.05
CA GLU A 21 12.56 -11.38 -14.18
C GLU A 21 11.05 -11.38 -13.95
N MET A 22 10.36 -10.39 -14.50
CA MET A 22 8.90 -10.29 -14.45
C MET A 22 8.30 -9.95 -15.82
N LYS A 23 6.98 -10.06 -15.91
CA LYS A 23 6.20 -9.67 -17.08
C LYS A 23 4.81 -9.19 -16.67
N PHE A 24 4.22 -8.27 -17.41
CA PHE A 24 2.83 -7.88 -17.22
C PHE A 24 1.92 -8.80 -18.03
N ARG A 25 0.81 -9.23 -17.43
CA ARG A 25 -0.11 -10.20 -18.04
C ARG A 25 -1.55 -9.79 -17.82
N MET A 26 -2.32 -9.72 -18.90
CA MET A 26 -3.75 -9.50 -18.84
C MET A 26 -4.43 -10.76 -18.30
N ASN A 27 -5.35 -10.61 -17.34
CA ASN A 27 -6.20 -11.72 -16.84
C ASN A 27 -5.43 -12.95 -16.33
N ASN A 28 -4.18 -12.78 -15.88
CA ASN A 28 -3.29 -13.88 -15.50
C ASN A 28 -3.05 -14.92 -16.63
N ALA A 29 -3.28 -14.53 -17.90
CA ALA A 29 -3.07 -15.34 -19.10
C ALA A 29 -1.80 -14.92 -19.82
N TRP A 30 -1.24 -15.82 -20.65
CA TRP A 30 -0.05 -15.52 -21.45
C TRP A 30 -0.39 -15.06 -22.86
N ASP A 31 -1.64 -15.14 -23.29
CA ASP A 31 -2.04 -14.74 -24.64
C ASP A 31 -1.82 -13.23 -24.88
N GLU A 32 -2.07 -12.42 -23.86
CA GLU A 32 -1.84 -10.97 -23.86
C GLU A 32 -0.92 -10.59 -22.70
N ASN A 33 0.34 -10.35 -23.04
CA ASN A 33 1.41 -10.05 -22.10
C ASN A 33 2.32 -8.96 -22.67
N TYR A 34 2.95 -8.20 -21.79
CA TYR A 34 3.82 -7.08 -22.15
C TYR A 34 5.18 -7.23 -21.49
N GLY A 35 6.21 -7.09 -22.32
CA GLY A 35 7.61 -7.05 -21.94
C GLY A 35 8.27 -5.73 -22.35
N ASP A 36 9.59 -5.66 -22.25
CA ASP A 36 10.39 -4.47 -22.62
C ASP A 36 11.62 -4.93 -23.42
N ASP A 37 11.54 -4.79 -24.75
CA ASP A 37 12.61 -5.14 -25.67
C ASP A 37 13.71 -4.07 -25.64
N GLY A 38 14.88 -4.44 -25.11
CA GLY A 38 16.03 -3.53 -25.03
C GLY A 38 16.11 -2.71 -23.75
N ALA A 39 15.18 -2.94 -22.81
CA ALA A 39 15.14 -2.31 -21.48
C ALA A 39 15.12 -0.77 -21.56
N ASP A 40 14.28 -0.23 -22.46
CA ASP A 40 14.18 1.20 -22.72
C ASP A 40 12.98 1.88 -22.02
N GLY A 41 12.17 1.09 -21.30
CA GLY A 41 10.99 1.56 -20.56
C GLY A 41 9.71 1.55 -21.38
N THR A 42 9.76 1.12 -22.64
CA THR A 42 8.59 0.94 -23.51
C THR A 42 8.07 -0.49 -23.38
N LEU A 43 6.74 -0.64 -23.47
CA LEU A 43 6.06 -1.93 -23.38
C LEU A 43 5.70 -2.47 -24.76
N GLU A 44 6.22 -3.65 -25.08
CA GLU A 44 5.88 -4.39 -26.30
C GLU A 44 4.97 -5.59 -25.97
N PRO A 45 3.86 -5.78 -26.73
CA PRO A 45 3.12 -7.03 -26.71
C PRO A 45 4.06 -8.21 -27.02
N GLY A 46 4.23 -9.11 -26.06
CA GLY A 46 5.12 -10.27 -26.19
C GLY A 46 6.61 -9.97 -26.07
N GLY A 47 7.02 -8.76 -25.70
CA GLY A 47 8.45 -8.36 -25.56
C GLY A 47 9.24 -9.17 -24.53
N GLN A 48 10.54 -8.90 -24.38
CA GLN A 48 11.41 -9.58 -23.42
C GLN A 48 10.95 -9.38 -21.97
N ASN A 49 11.35 -10.29 -21.09
CA ASN A 49 11.06 -10.11 -19.67
C ASN A 49 11.83 -8.92 -19.08
N LEU A 50 11.26 -8.29 -18.06
CA LEU A 50 11.86 -7.17 -17.35
C LEU A 50 12.73 -7.69 -16.21
N SER A 51 14.00 -7.33 -16.17
CA SER A 51 14.88 -7.63 -15.02
C SER A 51 14.48 -6.77 -13.82
N VAL A 52 14.35 -7.40 -12.65
CA VAL A 52 13.95 -6.75 -11.40
C VAL A 52 14.76 -7.23 -10.21
N THR A 53 14.84 -6.39 -9.19
CA THR A 53 15.46 -6.71 -7.90
C THR A 53 14.40 -6.96 -6.83
N ALA A 54 14.78 -7.65 -5.77
CA ALA A 54 13.93 -7.90 -4.62
C ALA A 54 13.55 -6.59 -3.91
N GLY A 55 12.27 -6.44 -3.57
CA GLY A 55 11.77 -5.25 -2.91
C GLY A 55 10.25 -5.13 -2.99
N ILE A 56 9.71 -4.10 -2.34
CA ILE A 56 8.31 -3.71 -2.46
C ILE A 56 8.25 -2.53 -3.44
N TYR A 57 7.38 -2.61 -4.43
CA TYR A 57 7.29 -1.62 -5.49
C TYR A 57 5.85 -1.14 -5.65
N ILE A 58 5.67 0.17 -5.80
CA ILE A 58 4.53 0.72 -6.52
C ILE A 58 4.82 0.54 -8.01
N VAL A 59 4.00 -0.28 -8.65
CA VAL A 59 4.05 -0.54 -10.08
C VAL A 59 3.00 0.33 -10.75
N THR A 60 3.38 1.04 -11.81
CA THR A 60 2.44 1.73 -12.69
C THR A 60 2.62 1.22 -14.11
N VAL A 61 1.52 0.92 -14.80
CA VAL A 61 1.50 0.49 -16.20
C VAL A 61 0.53 1.38 -16.97
N ASN A 62 1.05 2.14 -17.94
CA ASN A 62 0.27 2.95 -18.85
C ASN A 62 0.19 2.24 -20.21
N LEU A 63 -0.96 1.64 -20.52
CA LEU A 63 -1.17 0.93 -21.79
C LEU A 63 -1.40 1.87 -22.98
N ASN A 64 -1.79 3.12 -22.74
CA ASN A 64 -1.97 4.13 -23.79
C ASN A 64 -0.61 4.62 -24.30
N GLU A 65 0.30 4.93 -23.39
CA GLU A 65 1.66 5.37 -23.69
C GLU A 65 2.64 4.21 -23.89
N LYS A 66 2.23 3.00 -23.49
CA LYS A 66 3.06 1.79 -23.47
C LYS A 66 4.31 2.00 -22.62
N THR A 67 4.14 2.47 -21.40
CA THR A 67 5.23 2.69 -20.45
C THR A 67 4.92 2.01 -19.13
N TYR A 68 5.96 1.79 -18.32
CA TYR A 68 5.82 1.34 -16.94
C TYR A 68 6.79 2.05 -16.02
N SER A 69 6.50 2.00 -14.72
CA SER A 69 7.45 2.39 -13.67
C SER A 69 7.41 1.40 -12.51
N LEU A 70 8.59 1.21 -11.90
CA LEU A 70 8.78 0.44 -10.68
C LEU A 70 9.40 1.37 -9.63
N GLN A 71 8.55 1.96 -8.78
CA GLN A 71 9.01 2.80 -7.69
C GLN A 71 9.17 1.95 -6.44
N GLN A 72 10.40 1.73 -6.00
CA GLN A 72 10.65 1.00 -4.75
C GLN A 72 10.14 1.81 -3.55
N ILE A 73 9.46 1.14 -2.63
CA ILE A 73 9.00 1.69 -1.35
C ILE A 73 9.48 0.78 -0.21
N GLU A 74 9.61 1.36 0.97
CA GLU A 74 10.09 0.62 2.15
C GLU A 74 8.96 0.06 3.00
N ASN A 75 7.84 0.77 3.08
CA ASN A 75 6.77 0.48 4.04
C ASN A 75 5.43 0.31 3.34
N VAL A 76 4.73 -0.76 3.71
CA VAL A 76 3.28 -0.90 3.57
C VAL A 76 2.66 -0.93 4.95
N TRP A 77 1.53 -0.27 5.15
CA TRP A 77 0.96 -0.10 6.49
C TRP A 77 -0.16 -1.08 6.80
N GLY A 78 -0.22 -1.52 8.04
CA GLY A 78 -1.30 -2.35 8.58
C GLY A 78 -1.78 -1.86 9.94
N LEU A 79 -3.08 -2.06 10.23
CA LEU A 79 -3.64 -1.91 11.57
C LEU A 79 -3.54 -3.22 12.35
N VAL A 80 -3.02 -3.14 13.56
CA VAL A 80 -2.77 -4.26 14.48
C VAL A 80 -3.26 -3.90 15.87
N GLY A 81 -3.85 -4.83 16.62
CA GLY A 81 -4.32 -4.50 17.96
C GLY A 81 -5.21 -5.53 18.62
N SER A 82 -5.51 -5.33 19.91
CA SER A 82 -6.58 -6.08 20.59
C SER A 82 -7.94 -5.78 19.98
N ALA A 83 -8.10 -4.60 19.37
CA ALA A 83 -9.29 -4.20 18.63
C ALA A 83 -9.50 -4.96 17.31
N TYR A 84 -8.50 -5.71 16.80
CA TYR A 84 -8.58 -6.34 15.49
C TYR A 84 -8.05 -7.78 15.47
N ASN A 85 -6.74 -7.98 15.63
CA ASN A 85 -6.07 -9.27 15.44
C ASN A 85 -5.28 -9.76 16.65
N ASN A 86 -5.63 -9.30 17.86
CA ASN A 86 -4.94 -9.63 19.12
C ASN A 86 -3.41 -9.45 19.01
N TRP A 87 -2.98 -8.26 18.60
CA TRP A 87 -1.57 -7.87 18.48
C TRP A 87 -0.75 -8.71 17.48
N GLY A 88 -1.38 -9.17 16.40
CA GLY A 88 -0.73 -9.91 15.32
C GLY A 88 -0.85 -11.42 15.41
N ALA A 89 -1.89 -11.95 16.06
CA ALA A 89 -2.22 -13.37 16.03
C ALA A 89 -2.68 -13.83 14.63
N THR A 90 -3.19 -12.90 13.82
CA THR A 90 -3.45 -13.04 12.38
C THR A 90 -2.79 -11.88 11.63
N PRO A 91 -2.73 -11.90 10.28
CA PRO A 91 -2.27 -10.75 9.50
C PRO A 91 -2.98 -9.44 9.90
N ASP A 92 -2.31 -8.32 9.67
CA ASP A 92 -2.85 -6.98 9.93
C ASP A 92 -3.95 -6.61 8.94
N ALA A 93 -4.79 -5.64 9.31
CA ALA A 93 -5.70 -5.04 8.35
C ALA A 93 -4.87 -4.15 7.41
N GLN A 94 -4.67 -4.62 6.18
CA GLN A 94 -3.75 -4.02 5.22
C GLN A 94 -4.35 -2.74 4.60
N PHE A 95 -3.63 -1.62 4.71
CA PHE A 95 -3.99 -0.38 4.02
C PHE A 95 -3.67 -0.47 2.52
N THR A 96 -4.44 0.26 1.72
CA THR A 96 -4.18 0.55 0.31
C THR A 96 -3.68 1.99 0.15
N ARG A 97 -3.09 2.31 -1.01
CA ARG A 97 -2.74 3.70 -1.34
C ARG A 97 -3.95 4.47 -1.83
N ASP A 98 -3.99 5.76 -1.51
CA ASP A 98 -4.91 6.69 -2.17
C ASP A 98 -4.42 7.05 -3.58
N TRP A 99 -4.96 6.38 -4.59
CA TRP A 99 -4.63 6.67 -5.99
C TRP A 99 -5.23 7.99 -6.51
N SER A 100 -6.16 8.62 -5.78
CA SER A 100 -6.66 9.94 -6.13
C SER A 100 -5.63 11.05 -5.86
N ASN A 101 -4.66 10.78 -4.97
CA ASN A 101 -3.51 11.64 -4.67
C ASN A 101 -2.19 10.84 -4.82
N PRO A 102 -1.84 10.39 -6.03
CA PRO A 102 -0.80 9.36 -6.23
C PRO A 102 0.63 9.85 -5.96
N LEU A 103 0.82 11.15 -5.74
CA LEU A 103 2.10 11.76 -5.39
C LEU A 103 2.28 11.93 -3.88
N GLU A 104 1.19 11.88 -3.12
CA GLU A 104 1.17 12.04 -1.68
C GLU A 104 1.31 10.68 -0.99
N ASP A 105 1.88 10.60 0.20
CA ASP A 105 2.03 9.33 0.95
C ASP A 105 0.82 9.05 1.84
N ILE A 106 -0.35 8.95 1.20
CA ILE A 106 -1.64 8.72 1.84
C ILE A 106 -2.07 7.27 1.68
N TRP A 107 -2.54 6.69 2.78
CA TRP A 107 -2.99 5.31 2.88
C TRP A 107 -4.40 5.24 3.47
N ILE A 108 -5.24 4.38 2.92
CA ILE A 108 -6.65 4.25 3.33
C ILE A 108 -6.92 2.79 3.70
N LEU A 109 -7.62 2.60 4.81
CA LEU A 109 -8.21 1.33 5.22
C LEU A 109 -9.72 1.53 5.35
N GLU A 110 -10.45 1.11 4.33
CA GLU A 110 -11.90 1.26 4.27
C GLU A 110 -12.62 0.07 4.90
N ASN A 111 -13.77 0.34 5.52
CA ASN A 111 -14.71 -0.66 6.05
C ASN A 111 -14.09 -1.69 7.02
N VAL A 112 -13.15 -1.27 7.87
CA VAL A 112 -12.57 -2.14 8.89
C VAL A 112 -13.51 -2.26 10.09
N ASP A 113 -13.83 -3.50 10.47
CA ASP A 113 -14.54 -3.80 11.71
C ASP A 113 -13.54 -3.84 12.88
N LEU A 114 -13.76 -2.96 13.86
CA LEU A 114 -13.02 -2.91 15.12
C LEU A 114 -13.88 -3.40 16.28
N LEU A 115 -13.21 -3.91 17.31
CA LEU A 115 -13.75 -4.21 18.63
C LEU A 115 -13.47 -3.05 19.60
N ASP A 116 -14.12 -3.08 20.76
CA ASP A 116 -13.64 -2.31 21.92
C ASP A 116 -12.23 -2.77 22.27
N GLY A 117 -11.27 -1.86 22.27
CA GLY A 117 -9.89 -2.22 22.52
C GLY A 117 -8.89 -1.15 22.09
N GLU A 118 -7.69 -1.62 21.76
CA GLU A 118 -6.57 -0.78 21.39
C GLU A 118 -5.95 -1.27 20.09
N PHE A 119 -5.37 -0.34 19.32
CA PHE A 119 -4.63 -0.65 18.11
C PHE A 119 -3.44 0.29 17.89
N LYS A 120 -2.62 -0.09 16.91
CA LYS A 120 -1.50 0.66 16.35
C LYS A 120 -1.45 0.48 14.85
N PHE A 121 -0.64 1.31 14.19
CA PHE A 121 -0.24 1.11 12.80
C PHE A 121 1.18 0.58 12.76
N ARG A 122 1.48 -0.40 11.92
CA ARG A 122 2.86 -0.87 11.75
C ARG A 122 3.19 -1.19 10.30
N ALA A 123 4.46 -1.00 9.94
CA ALA A 123 4.96 -1.28 8.62
C ALA A 123 5.18 -2.79 8.45
N ASN A 124 4.91 -3.29 7.25
CA ASN A 124 5.37 -4.60 6.77
C ASN A 124 4.98 -5.79 7.68
N ASN A 125 3.85 -5.69 8.41
CA ASN A 125 3.43 -6.66 9.43
C ASN A 125 4.51 -6.93 10.51
N ALA A 126 5.37 -5.96 10.79
CA ALA A 126 6.51 -6.06 11.70
C ALA A 126 6.54 -4.89 12.70
N TRP A 127 7.13 -5.10 13.87
CA TRP A 127 7.16 -4.09 14.94
C TRP A 127 8.27 -3.04 14.81
N ASP A 128 9.18 -3.20 13.85
CA ASP A 128 10.36 -2.33 13.69
C ASP A 128 9.99 -0.86 13.48
N VAL A 129 8.96 -0.61 12.65
CA VAL A 129 8.39 0.72 12.44
C VAL A 129 6.91 0.65 12.75
N ASN A 130 6.50 1.26 13.86
CA ASN A 130 5.10 1.33 14.27
C ASN A 130 4.77 2.72 14.79
N TYR A 131 3.54 3.16 14.53
CA TYR A 131 3.00 4.42 14.98
C TYR A 131 1.85 4.22 15.96
N GLY A 132 1.76 5.14 16.90
CA GLY A 132 0.64 5.34 17.80
C GLY A 132 0.37 6.83 17.94
N ASP A 133 -0.42 7.23 18.94
CA ASP A 133 -0.79 8.63 19.18
C ASP A 133 -0.64 8.96 20.67
N ASN A 134 0.34 9.80 20.97
CA ASN A 134 0.60 10.30 22.30
C ASN A 134 -0.30 11.49 22.60
N GLY A 135 -1.34 11.26 23.41
CA GLY A 135 -2.23 12.33 23.87
C GLY A 135 -3.53 12.43 23.09
N GLY A 136 -3.71 11.63 22.04
CA GLY A 136 -4.96 11.51 21.31
C GLY A 136 -5.23 12.75 20.46
N ASP A 137 -4.19 13.35 19.88
CA ASP A 137 -4.30 14.61 19.14
C ASP A 137 -4.40 14.42 17.61
N GLY A 138 -4.33 13.16 17.14
CA GLY A 138 -4.40 12.81 15.72
C GLY A 138 -3.05 12.84 15.01
N THR A 139 -1.97 13.22 15.70
CA THR A 139 -0.59 13.14 15.20
C THR A 139 -0.01 11.77 15.52
N LEU A 140 0.77 11.22 14.59
CA LEU A 140 1.40 9.91 14.72
C LEU A 140 2.83 10.05 15.23
N GLU A 141 3.14 9.38 16.34
CA GLU A 141 4.51 9.24 16.83
C GLU A 141 5.05 7.83 16.65
N ILE A 142 6.31 7.75 16.22
CA ILE A 142 7.04 6.49 16.17
C ILE A 142 7.09 5.87 17.58
N GLY A 143 6.56 4.66 17.70
CA GLY A 143 6.44 3.96 18.97
C GLY A 143 5.48 4.62 19.97
N GLY A 144 4.61 5.55 19.54
CA GLY A 144 3.65 6.28 20.38
C GLY A 144 2.66 5.39 21.13
N ALA A 145 1.82 5.97 21.98
CA ALA A 145 0.83 5.23 22.76
C ALA A 145 -0.21 4.54 21.86
N ASN A 146 -0.83 3.46 22.38
CA ASN A 146 -1.88 2.78 21.64
C ASN A 146 -3.09 3.70 21.45
N ILE A 147 -3.76 3.56 20.31
CA ILE A 147 -5.00 4.28 20.01
C ILE A 147 -6.18 3.42 20.47
N VAL A 148 -7.14 4.02 21.17
CA VAL A 148 -8.32 3.31 21.68
C VAL A 148 -9.44 3.34 20.63
N SER A 149 -10.06 2.20 20.38
CA SER A 149 -11.28 2.09 19.58
C SER A 149 -12.46 1.61 20.40
N THR A 150 -13.65 1.99 19.96
CA THR A 150 -14.91 1.32 20.29
C THR A 150 -15.31 0.38 19.17
N ALA A 151 -16.16 -0.60 19.48
CA ALA A 151 -16.68 -1.51 18.47
C ALA A 151 -17.47 -0.77 17.39
N GLY A 152 -17.16 -1.03 16.12
CA GLY A 152 -17.79 -0.35 14.98
C GLY A 152 -17.09 -0.63 13.66
N ASN A 153 -17.66 -0.13 12.58
CA ASN A 153 -17.08 -0.18 11.25
C ASN A 153 -16.54 1.21 10.89
N TYR A 154 -15.29 1.27 10.42
CA TYR A 154 -14.58 2.54 10.24
C TYR A 154 -13.88 2.60 8.89
N THR A 155 -13.65 3.83 8.45
CA THR A 155 -12.64 4.18 7.45
C THR A 155 -11.53 4.92 8.17
N ILE A 156 -10.29 4.51 7.96
CA ILE A 156 -9.11 5.10 8.59
C ILE A 156 -8.16 5.57 7.49
N THR A 157 -7.67 6.80 7.64
CA THR A 157 -6.67 7.39 6.73
C THR A 157 -5.37 7.63 7.50
N LEU A 158 -4.25 7.23 6.92
CA LEU A 158 -2.91 7.67 7.34
C LEU A 158 -2.38 8.65 6.32
N ASP A 159 -1.84 9.77 6.79
CA ASP A 159 -1.26 10.81 5.94
C ASP A 159 0.18 11.08 6.35
N PHE A 160 1.12 10.68 5.49
CA PHE A 160 2.56 10.91 5.62
C PHE A 160 3.06 12.02 4.67
N SER A 161 2.18 12.82 4.08
CA SER A 161 2.54 13.90 3.14
C SER A 161 3.39 14.99 3.81
N ASP A 162 3.21 15.22 5.12
CA ASP A 162 4.20 15.88 5.97
C ASP A 162 4.90 14.83 6.86
N PRO A 163 6.06 14.29 6.46
CA PRO A 163 6.75 13.26 7.23
C PRO A 163 7.29 13.75 8.58
N ALA A 164 7.32 15.08 8.83
CA ALA A 164 7.68 15.63 10.13
C ALA A 164 6.52 15.59 11.12
N ASN A 165 5.27 15.59 10.65
CA ASN A 165 4.06 15.57 11.46
C ASN A 165 2.99 14.67 10.80
N PRO A 166 3.24 13.36 10.67
CA PRO A 166 2.27 12.45 10.06
C PRO A 166 1.00 12.41 10.91
N THR A 167 -0.16 12.24 10.27
CA THR A 167 -1.46 12.26 10.96
C THR A 167 -2.32 11.06 10.58
N TYR A 168 -3.41 10.87 11.31
CA TYR A 168 -4.45 9.93 10.94
C TYR A 168 -5.85 10.49 11.22
N THR A 169 -6.84 9.96 10.51
CA THR A 169 -8.26 10.17 10.82
C THR A 169 -8.96 8.83 11.01
N ILE A 170 -10.02 8.84 11.81
CA ILE A 170 -10.92 7.70 12.00
C ILE A 170 -12.37 8.17 11.86
N ASP A 171 -13.02 7.68 10.82
CA ASP A 171 -14.40 8.03 10.47
C ASP A 171 -15.28 6.79 10.58
N GLN A 172 -16.35 6.87 11.38
CA GLN A 172 -17.31 5.77 11.49
C GLN A 172 -18.23 5.75 10.26
N ASN A 173 -18.41 4.57 9.66
CA ASN A 173 -19.24 4.35 8.47
C ASN A 173 -20.74 4.27 8.78
#